data_AF-A0A948X9S9-F1
#
_entry.id   AF-A0A948X9S9-F1
#
_cell.length_a   1.000
_cell.length_b   1.000
_cell.length_c   1.000
_cell.angle_alpha   90.00
_cell.angle_beta   90.00
_cell.angle_gamma   90.00
#
_symmetry.space_group_name_H-M   'P 1'
#
loop_
_entity.id
_entity.type
_entity.pdbx_description
1 polymer ?
#
loop_
_entity_poly.entity_id
_entity_poly.type
_entity_poly.pdbx_seq_one_letter_code
_entity_poly.pdbx_strand_id
1 'polypeptide(L)'
;MRLETGFIVAMLIMSSFSCSRKQHSIYSPSLLMLEDSLDVIPEKSVRQILEIDTSSLRGADKAFYYFLLVKAQLTSDAPELLLDKSDVALSHFTKQKDSARLCQLHFFLGKIYSGRYAFLRANASYSQAERFAEKDSGMMFAIKVGEAYIYRFKMMHDMEEKCLEHALDIASEMKDSTLMAEALHELAELRISEKNYTEAGQRLCKALSILPQKEFSARAEYNKDLSRVCLAMNRPDSALFYIDIALQNDHSDEFELTCNVLKGNICLKMHRLKDAERLFLKNIEKLPLKEKQDVYYKMAQLKKEEKDFQVASEYAERSIRCRDSLEANNKAGYISNLNAFQEHERQQRRIANMNTKISEQEISYYRLAILLSLMLCLGISIVLRIKQAKKKVEVSLKEKEQDMVRLQNNQWETEVKYLQEKHNREAIQIESLNQNVEYYKRLNALTVPILMKSQNSQGAMHLKKEEWDIIIQNTDACFNDFTFRLKEAYPQLTLEEVRFACLLKMEFSLSLLSEIYHIAKGSISRKKMRLKEKMQIENMTLDDFIKQF
;
A
#
# COMPACT_ATOMS: atom_id res chain seq x y z
N MET A 1 -10.48 36.71 37.80
CA MET A 1 -9.41 37.70 37.55
C MET A 1 -8.09 37.13 37.00
N ARG A 2 -7.62 35.91 37.33
CA ARG A 2 -6.34 35.39 36.76
C ARG A 2 -6.45 34.64 35.43
N LEU A 3 -7.64 34.18 35.03
CA LEU A 3 -7.85 33.53 33.73
C LEU A 3 -8.08 34.52 32.57
N GLU A 4 -8.72 35.65 32.84
CA GLU A 4 -9.00 36.67 31.81
C GLU A 4 -7.74 37.42 31.37
N THR A 5 -6.79 37.64 32.28
CA THR A 5 -5.49 38.25 31.93
C THR A 5 -4.63 37.33 31.06
N GLY A 6 -4.71 36.01 31.24
CA GLY A 6 -4.01 35.04 30.38
C GLY A 6 -4.57 35.01 28.96
N PHE A 7 -5.88 35.16 28.79
CA PHE A 7 -6.54 35.16 27.48
C PHE A 7 -6.26 36.44 26.68
N ILE A 8 -6.20 37.59 27.36
CA ILE A 8 -5.87 38.88 26.73
C ILE A 8 -4.39 38.92 26.32
N VAL A 9 -3.48 38.36 27.13
CA VAL A 9 -2.06 38.26 26.78
C VAL A 9 -1.85 37.29 25.61
N ALA A 10 -2.57 36.16 25.55
CA ALA A 10 -2.52 35.24 24.42
C ALA A 10 -3.08 35.87 23.13
N MET A 11 -4.18 36.63 23.21
CA MET A 11 -4.70 37.39 22.06
C MET A 11 -3.74 38.49 21.60
N LEU A 12 -3.07 39.19 22.52
CA LEU A 12 -2.08 40.22 22.17
C LEU A 12 -0.81 39.64 21.54
N ILE A 13 -0.39 38.43 21.93
CA ILE A 13 0.72 37.71 21.30
C ILE A 13 0.30 37.19 19.91
N MET A 14 -0.94 36.70 19.75
CA MET A 14 -1.46 36.28 18.45
C MET A 14 -1.72 37.47 17.51
N SER A 15 -2.13 38.64 18.02
CA SER A 15 -2.34 39.85 17.22
C SER A 15 -1.03 40.59 16.89
N SER A 16 0.04 40.40 17.69
CA SER A 16 1.38 40.91 17.36
C SER A 16 2.13 40.00 16.37
N PHE A 17 1.79 38.71 16.28
CA PHE A 17 2.19 37.84 15.15
C PHE A 17 1.31 38.03 13.90
N SER A 18 0.10 38.56 14.05
CA SER A 18 -0.81 38.84 12.92
C SER A 18 -0.61 40.22 12.29
N CYS A 19 0.17 41.12 12.90
CA CYS A 19 0.45 42.46 12.39
C CYS A 19 1.96 42.76 12.36
N SER A 20 2.73 41.91 11.67
CA SER A 20 4.01 42.28 11.06
C SER A 20 4.56 41.21 10.10
N ARG A 21 3.71 40.64 9.23
CA ARG A 21 4.23 40.14 7.94
C ARG A 21 4.54 41.36 7.06
N LYS A 22 5.60 42.11 7.43
CA LYS A 22 6.39 42.76 6.39
C LYS A 22 6.87 41.61 5.52
N GLN A 23 6.43 41.61 4.28
CA GLN A 23 6.81 40.66 3.26
C GLN A 23 8.32 40.82 3.05
N HIS A 24 9.12 40.18 3.90
CA HIS A 24 10.55 40.05 3.67
C HIS A 24 10.65 39.24 2.38
N SER A 25 10.93 39.94 1.29
CA SER A 25 11.21 39.29 0.01
C SER A 25 12.30 38.25 0.25
N ILE A 26 12.09 37.05 -0.30
CA ILE A 26 13.03 35.93 -0.20
C ILE A 26 14.36 36.26 -0.91
N TYR A 27 14.35 37.32 -1.72
CA TYR A 27 15.47 37.81 -2.52
C TYR A 27 16.05 39.09 -1.94
N SER A 28 17.35 39.27 -2.16
CA SER A 28 18.08 40.49 -1.84
C SER A 28 17.43 41.72 -2.49
N PRO A 29 17.26 42.84 -1.75
CA PRO A 29 16.63 44.04 -2.28
C PRO A 29 17.33 44.61 -3.53
N SER A 30 18.65 44.45 -3.63
CA SER A 30 19.42 44.87 -4.80
C SER A 30 19.01 44.14 -6.07
N LEU A 31 18.75 42.83 -6.01
CA LEU A 31 18.30 42.06 -7.18
C LEU A 31 16.87 42.43 -7.57
N LEU A 32 15.99 42.70 -6.61
CA LEU A 32 14.61 43.14 -6.91
C LEU A 32 14.60 44.51 -7.58
N MET A 33 15.43 45.45 -7.10
CA MET A 33 15.57 46.75 -7.76
C MET A 33 16.07 46.61 -9.21
N LEU A 34 16.91 45.61 -9.49
CA LEU A 34 17.36 45.31 -10.86
C LEU A 34 16.25 44.70 -11.71
N GLU A 35 15.36 43.89 -11.14
CA GLU A 35 14.16 43.35 -11.82
C GLU A 35 13.28 44.47 -12.36
N ASP A 36 13.00 45.47 -11.52
CA ASP A 36 12.19 46.65 -11.86
C ASP A 36 12.92 47.59 -12.84
N SER A 37 14.22 47.81 -12.61
CA SER A 37 15.02 48.72 -13.44
C SER A 37 15.25 48.18 -14.85
N LEU A 38 15.21 46.86 -15.04
CA LEU A 38 15.34 46.23 -16.37
C LEU A 38 14.25 46.67 -17.35
N ASP A 39 13.06 47.01 -16.87
CA ASP A 39 11.95 47.44 -17.72
C ASP A 39 12.01 48.95 -18.05
N VAL A 40 12.78 49.72 -17.27
CA VAL A 40 12.85 51.19 -17.39
C VAL A 40 14.16 51.66 -18.02
N ILE A 41 15.30 51.08 -17.63
CA ILE A 41 16.64 51.47 -18.09
C ILE A 41 17.46 50.22 -18.44
N PRO A 42 17.10 49.50 -19.52
CA PRO A 42 17.58 48.14 -19.75
C PRO A 42 19.10 48.05 -19.88
N GLU A 43 19.73 48.89 -20.72
CA GLU A 43 21.18 48.82 -20.97
C GLU A 43 22.02 48.97 -19.69
N LYS A 44 21.64 49.91 -18.82
CA LYS A 44 22.35 50.14 -17.55
C LYS A 44 22.15 48.98 -16.60
N SER A 45 20.92 48.48 -16.48
CA SER A 45 20.59 47.35 -15.61
C SER A 45 21.27 46.06 -16.06
N VAL A 46 21.36 45.80 -17.36
CA VAL A 46 22.09 44.65 -17.90
C VAL A 46 23.57 44.70 -17.51
N ARG A 47 24.23 45.86 -17.67
CA ARG A 47 25.64 46.01 -17.23
C ARG A 47 25.81 45.72 -15.74
N GLN A 48 24.92 46.27 -14.92
CA GLN A 48 24.94 46.04 -13.48
C GLN A 48 24.75 44.56 -13.12
N ILE A 49 23.85 43.84 -13.82
CA ILE A 49 23.64 42.39 -13.62
C ILE A 49 24.90 41.60 -14.01
N LEU A 50 25.58 41.98 -15.11
CA LEU A 50 26.79 41.29 -15.56
C LEU A 50 27.99 41.52 -14.62
N GLU A 51 28.02 42.63 -13.89
CA GLU A 51 29.08 42.97 -12.91
C GLU A 51 28.90 42.32 -11.53
N ILE A 52 27.78 41.64 -11.27
CA ILE A 52 27.52 41.01 -9.96
C ILE A 52 28.50 39.86 -9.68
N ASP A 53 29.14 39.89 -8.52
CA ASP A 53 29.96 38.78 -8.04
C ASP A 53 29.10 37.56 -7.66
N THR A 54 29.03 36.61 -8.60
CA THR A 54 28.25 35.38 -8.46
C THR A 54 28.79 34.41 -7.40
N SER A 55 30.01 34.59 -6.89
CA SER A 55 30.59 33.73 -5.85
C SER A 55 29.89 33.91 -4.49
N SER A 56 29.34 35.11 -4.27
CA SER A 56 28.60 35.48 -3.06
C SER A 56 27.15 34.99 -3.06
N LEU A 57 26.57 34.73 -4.23
CA LEU A 57 25.16 34.36 -4.38
C LEU A 57 24.91 32.89 -3.99
N ARG A 58 23.94 32.66 -3.10
CA ARG A 58 23.52 31.31 -2.67
C ARG A 58 22.01 31.13 -2.75
N GLY A 59 21.57 29.89 -2.97
CA GLY A 59 20.16 29.49 -2.90
C GLY A 59 19.25 30.34 -3.78
N ALA A 60 18.29 31.03 -3.14
CA ALA A 60 17.24 31.81 -3.81
C ALA A 60 17.79 32.99 -4.62
N ASP A 61 18.77 33.72 -4.11
CA ASP A 61 19.37 34.86 -4.81
C ASP A 61 20.10 34.42 -6.09
N LYS A 62 20.75 33.25 -6.06
CA LYS A 62 21.43 32.69 -7.24
C LYS A 62 20.42 32.27 -8.32
N ALA A 63 19.32 31.64 -7.93
CA ALA A 63 18.25 31.27 -8.85
C ALA A 63 17.58 32.52 -9.46
N PHE A 64 17.35 33.54 -8.64
CA PHE A 64 16.77 34.80 -9.08
C PHE A 64 17.70 35.60 -9.99
N TYR A 65 19.00 35.62 -9.70
CA TYR A 65 20.01 36.18 -10.60
C TYR A 65 19.99 35.52 -11.99
N TYR A 66 19.84 34.20 -12.07
CA TYR A 66 19.72 33.52 -13.36
C TYR A 66 18.44 33.87 -14.11
N PHE A 67 17.33 34.09 -13.40
CA PHE A 67 16.12 34.65 -14.00
C PHE A 67 16.37 36.05 -14.59
N LEU A 68 17.04 36.94 -13.84
CA LEU A 68 17.39 38.28 -14.32
C LEU A 68 18.32 38.23 -15.54
N LEU A 69 19.26 37.29 -15.59
CA LEU A 69 20.11 37.08 -16.77
C LEU A 69 19.31 36.64 -18.00
N VAL A 70 18.31 35.77 -17.84
CA VAL A 70 17.40 35.39 -18.93
C VAL A 70 16.61 36.60 -19.42
N LYS A 71 16.06 37.41 -18.50
CA LYS A 71 15.33 38.65 -18.84
C LYS A 71 16.25 39.66 -19.55
N ALA A 72 17.47 39.85 -19.06
CA ALA A 72 18.49 40.73 -19.62
C ALA A 72 18.90 40.37 -21.06
N GLN A 73 18.91 39.09 -21.41
CA GLN A 73 19.25 38.64 -22.77
C GLN A 73 18.25 39.10 -23.83
N LEU A 74 17.01 39.42 -23.42
CA LEU A 74 15.99 39.90 -24.34
C LEU A 74 15.97 41.42 -24.51
N THR A 75 16.64 42.15 -23.62
CA THR A 75 16.57 43.61 -23.56
C THR A 75 17.84 44.32 -24.01
N SER A 76 18.93 43.58 -24.28
CA SER A 76 20.21 44.12 -24.75
C SER A 76 21.06 43.01 -25.41
N ASP A 77 22.15 43.38 -26.07
CA ASP A 77 23.22 42.49 -26.56
C ASP A 77 24.00 41.84 -25.39
N ALA A 78 23.29 41.27 -24.42
CA ALA A 78 23.90 40.56 -23.31
C ALA A 78 24.58 39.28 -23.81
N PRO A 79 25.71 38.85 -23.19
CA PRO A 79 26.41 37.63 -23.56
C PRO A 79 25.46 36.42 -23.58
N GLU A 80 25.68 35.52 -24.54
CA GLU A 80 24.84 34.34 -24.72
C GLU A 80 24.80 33.49 -23.44
N LEU A 81 23.61 33.36 -22.84
CA LEU A 81 23.44 32.57 -21.63
C LEU A 81 23.65 31.08 -21.91
N LEU A 82 24.43 30.42 -21.04
CA LEU A 82 24.44 28.96 -20.92
C LEU A 82 23.07 28.47 -20.44
N LEU A 83 22.36 27.75 -21.30
CA LEU A 83 21.00 27.23 -21.06
C LEU A 83 20.83 26.49 -19.73
N ASP A 84 21.87 25.78 -19.27
CA ASP A 84 21.87 25.01 -18.02
C ASP A 84 21.57 25.85 -16.77
N LYS A 85 21.75 27.18 -16.84
CA LYS A 85 21.46 28.10 -15.73
C LYS A 85 19.95 28.37 -15.55
N SER A 86 19.15 28.22 -16.61
CA SER A 86 17.71 28.46 -16.56
C SER A 86 16.96 27.37 -15.78
N ASP A 87 17.44 26.13 -15.79
CA ASP A 87 16.87 25.01 -15.02
C ASP A 87 16.94 25.24 -13.51
N VAL A 88 17.99 25.91 -13.04
CA VAL A 88 18.13 26.28 -11.62
C VAL A 88 17.01 27.25 -11.22
N ALA A 89 16.73 28.26 -12.04
CA ALA A 89 15.65 29.21 -11.81
C ALA A 89 14.27 28.53 -11.89
N LEU A 90 14.03 27.70 -12.90
CA LEU A 90 12.79 26.92 -13.04
C LEU A 90 12.52 26.03 -11.83
N SER A 91 13.52 25.26 -11.39
CA SER A 91 13.38 24.37 -10.24
C SER A 91 13.09 25.13 -8.94
N HIS A 92 13.68 26.32 -8.79
CA HIS A 92 13.47 27.20 -7.64
C HIS A 92 12.04 27.76 -7.61
N PHE A 93 11.58 28.38 -8.70
CA PHE A 93 10.23 28.94 -8.76
C PHE A 93 9.14 27.87 -8.69
N THR A 94 9.39 26.67 -9.22
CA THR A 94 8.50 25.50 -9.06
C THR A 94 8.35 25.12 -7.59
N LYS A 95 9.46 25.05 -6.84
CA LYS A 95 9.43 24.76 -5.39
C LYS A 95 8.69 25.85 -4.61
N GLN A 96 8.85 27.11 -4.99
CA GLN A 96 8.16 28.24 -4.36
C GLN A 96 6.70 28.40 -4.80
N LYS A 97 6.26 27.71 -5.87
CA LYS A 97 4.96 27.88 -6.50
C LYS A 97 4.71 29.33 -6.97
N ASP A 98 5.76 30.00 -7.43
CA ASP A 98 5.69 31.36 -8.00
C ASP A 98 5.23 31.27 -9.47
N SER A 99 3.92 31.26 -9.69
CA SER A 99 3.34 31.11 -11.03
C SER A 99 3.66 32.29 -11.95
N ALA A 100 3.77 33.51 -11.41
CA ALA A 100 4.08 34.70 -12.19
C ALA A 100 5.48 34.63 -12.79
N ARG A 101 6.50 34.33 -11.96
CA ARG A 101 7.88 34.20 -12.46
C ARG A 101 8.09 32.95 -13.31
N LEU A 102 7.37 31.86 -13.04
CA LEU A 102 7.36 30.69 -13.93
C LEU A 102 6.82 31.06 -15.32
N CYS A 103 5.71 31.79 -15.37
CA CYS A 103 5.14 32.27 -16.63
C CYS A 103 6.13 33.13 -17.41
N GLN A 104 6.72 34.13 -16.74
CA GLN A 104 7.72 35.02 -17.33
C GLN A 104 8.95 34.27 -17.82
N LEU A 105 9.53 33.39 -17.01
CA LEU A 105 10.71 32.63 -17.38
C LEU A 105 10.46 31.72 -18.59
N HIS A 106 9.33 31.01 -18.63
CA HIS A 106 8.96 30.19 -19.78
C HIS A 106 8.71 31.02 -21.04
N PHE A 107 8.05 32.17 -20.93
CA PHE A 107 7.86 33.08 -22.06
C PHE A 107 9.19 33.63 -22.60
N PHE A 108 10.10 34.06 -21.72
CA PHE A 108 11.41 34.55 -22.13
C PHE A 108 12.23 33.46 -22.82
N LEU A 109 12.22 32.23 -22.29
CA LEU A 109 12.81 31.08 -22.96
C LEU A 109 12.17 30.83 -24.33
N GLY A 110 10.85 30.98 -24.45
CA GLY A 110 10.11 30.92 -25.71
C GLY A 110 10.67 31.91 -26.76
N LYS A 111 10.84 33.18 -26.38
CA LYS A 111 11.43 34.20 -27.26
C LYS A 111 12.88 33.87 -27.64
N ILE A 112 13.72 33.48 -26.68
CA ILE A 112 15.13 33.12 -26.93
C ILE A 112 15.22 31.93 -27.89
N TYR A 113 14.44 30.88 -27.67
CA TYR A 113 14.42 29.72 -28.57
C TYR A 113 13.91 30.08 -29.96
N SER A 114 12.89 30.93 -30.05
CA SER A 114 12.36 31.41 -31.34
C SER A 114 13.43 32.18 -32.13
N GLY A 115 14.16 33.10 -31.50
CA GLY A 115 15.26 33.84 -32.12
C GLY A 115 16.42 32.96 -32.57
N ARG A 116 16.60 31.78 -31.96
CA ARG A 116 17.57 30.76 -32.39
C ARG A 116 17.01 29.77 -33.40
N TYR A 117 15.80 30.00 -33.92
CA TYR A 117 15.08 29.12 -34.82
C TYR A 117 14.72 27.74 -34.22
N ALA A 118 14.84 27.56 -32.90
CA ALA A 118 14.54 26.32 -32.19
C ALA A 118 13.03 26.19 -31.89
N PHE A 119 12.21 26.24 -32.95
CA PHE A 119 10.76 26.43 -32.88
C PHE A 119 10.00 25.38 -32.07
N LEU A 120 10.46 24.13 -32.00
CA LEU A 120 9.82 23.11 -31.16
C LEU A 120 9.95 23.46 -29.67
N ARG A 121 11.15 23.86 -29.24
CA ARG A 121 11.42 24.26 -27.87
C ARG A 121 10.72 25.58 -27.54
N ALA A 122 10.74 26.53 -28.47
CA ALA A 122 10.00 27.78 -28.34
C ALA A 122 8.51 27.53 -28.10
N ASN A 123 7.89 26.67 -28.91
CA ASN A 123 6.47 26.33 -28.77
C ASN A 123 6.20 25.61 -27.43
N ALA A 124 7.04 24.65 -27.03
CA ALA A 124 6.90 23.99 -25.74
C ALA A 124 7.03 24.97 -24.55
N SER A 125 7.93 25.95 -24.66
CA SER A 125 8.08 27.01 -23.65
C SER A 125 6.87 27.94 -23.61
N TYR A 126 6.32 28.36 -24.75
CA TYR A 126 5.08 29.16 -24.78
C TYR A 126 3.88 28.38 -24.23
N SER A 127 3.70 27.11 -24.60
CA SER A 127 2.63 26.28 -24.03
C SER A 127 2.76 26.10 -22.51
N GLN A 128 3.98 26.06 -21.99
CA GLN A 128 4.19 26.00 -20.54
C GLN A 128 3.96 27.36 -19.86
N ALA A 129 4.27 28.47 -20.52
CA ALA A 129 3.94 29.81 -20.04
C ALA A 129 2.42 30.03 -20.00
N GLU A 130 1.69 29.61 -21.04
CA GLU A 130 0.25 29.73 -21.16
C GLU A 130 -0.49 29.11 -19.95
N ARG A 131 -0.03 27.96 -19.47
CA ARG A 131 -0.59 27.29 -18.27
C ARG A 131 -0.53 28.13 -17.00
N PHE A 132 0.37 29.11 -16.93
CA PHE A 132 0.54 29.98 -15.78
C PHE A 132 0.01 31.40 -16.03
N ALA A 133 -0.41 31.72 -17.26
CA ALA A 133 -0.84 33.04 -17.69
C ALA A 133 -2.35 33.31 -17.46
N GLU A 134 -3.13 32.36 -16.91
CA GLU A 134 -4.59 32.45 -16.79
C GLU A 134 -5.12 33.75 -16.17
N LYS A 135 -4.34 34.43 -15.32
CA LYS A 135 -4.74 35.68 -14.65
C LYS A 135 -4.07 36.93 -15.21
N ASP A 136 -3.15 36.79 -16.14
CA ASP A 136 -2.39 37.88 -16.74
C ASP A 136 -2.68 37.97 -18.23
N SER A 137 -3.72 38.74 -18.57
CA SER A 137 -4.18 38.92 -19.95
C SER A 137 -3.09 39.54 -20.85
N GLY A 138 -2.27 40.46 -20.32
CA GLY A 138 -1.17 41.05 -21.10
C GLY A 138 -0.09 40.02 -21.42
N MET A 139 0.21 39.13 -20.48
CA MET A 139 1.12 38.02 -20.71
C MET A 139 0.56 37.00 -21.70
N MET A 140 -0.73 36.68 -21.60
CA MET A 140 -1.42 35.81 -22.55
C MET A 140 -1.37 36.38 -23.98
N PHE A 141 -1.63 37.69 -24.13
CA PHE A 141 -1.46 38.40 -25.40
C PHE A 141 -0.05 38.20 -25.97
N ALA A 142 0.98 38.48 -25.17
CA ALA A 142 2.37 38.37 -25.60
C ALA A 142 2.74 36.93 -26.00
N ILE A 143 2.25 35.92 -25.28
CA ILE A 143 2.41 34.51 -25.61
C ILE A 143 1.77 34.19 -26.97
N LYS A 144 0.53 34.63 -27.22
CA LYS A 144 -0.19 34.37 -28.48
C LYS A 144 0.49 35.03 -29.68
N VAL A 145 0.98 36.26 -29.55
CA VAL A 145 1.82 36.91 -30.57
C VAL A 145 3.12 36.13 -30.80
N GLY A 146 3.75 35.65 -29.72
CA GLY A 146 4.94 34.80 -29.79
C GLY A 146 4.71 33.48 -30.55
N GLU A 147 3.57 32.82 -30.33
CA GLU A 147 3.16 31.62 -31.06
C GLU A 147 2.87 31.92 -32.54
N ALA A 148 2.18 33.03 -32.83
CA ALA A 148 1.90 33.47 -34.19
C ALA A 148 3.17 33.63 -35.03
N TYR A 149 4.23 34.23 -34.45
CA TYR A 149 5.52 34.35 -35.13
C TYR A 149 6.13 32.99 -35.51
N ILE A 150 6.00 31.97 -34.65
CA ILE A 150 6.45 30.61 -34.95
C ILE A 150 5.65 30.03 -36.12
N TYR A 151 4.32 30.24 -36.13
CA TYR A 151 3.46 29.75 -37.21
C TYR A 151 3.73 30.45 -38.54
N ARG A 152 4.00 31.77 -38.53
CA ARG A 152 4.44 32.55 -39.70
C ARG A 152 5.68 31.94 -40.34
N PHE A 153 6.70 31.67 -39.53
CA PHE A 153 7.94 31.07 -40.05
C PHE A 153 7.70 29.69 -40.68
N LYS A 154 6.77 28.92 -40.11
CA LYS A 154 6.38 27.60 -40.61
C LYS A 154 5.34 27.64 -41.74
N MET A 155 4.95 28.83 -42.21
CA MET A 155 3.92 29.04 -43.25
C MET A 155 2.56 28.41 -42.90
N MET A 156 2.22 28.35 -41.61
CA MET A 156 0.94 27.83 -41.12
C MET A 156 -0.05 29.00 -40.89
N HIS A 157 -0.52 29.60 -41.97
CA HIS A 157 -1.36 30.80 -41.95
C HIS A 157 -2.62 30.66 -41.09
N ASP A 158 -3.34 29.53 -41.19
CA ASP A 158 -4.55 29.29 -40.38
C ASP A 158 -4.29 29.30 -38.86
N MET A 159 -3.12 28.81 -38.43
CA MET A 159 -2.74 28.77 -37.02
C MET A 159 -2.23 30.12 -36.54
N GLU A 160 -1.48 30.81 -37.39
CA GLU A 160 -1.06 32.20 -37.15
C GLU A 160 -2.28 33.12 -36.96
N GLU A 161 -3.25 33.04 -37.87
CA GLU A 161 -4.47 33.86 -37.83
C GLU A 161 -5.23 33.65 -36.52
N LYS A 162 -5.47 32.38 -36.13
CA LYS A 162 -6.15 32.05 -34.87
C LYS A 162 -5.44 32.62 -33.64
N CYS A 163 -4.11 32.54 -33.60
CA CYS A 163 -3.34 33.12 -32.50
C CYS A 163 -3.48 34.64 -32.44
N LEU A 164 -3.43 35.31 -33.59
CA LEU A 164 -3.53 36.77 -33.68
C LEU A 164 -4.95 37.29 -33.44
N GLU A 165 -5.99 36.58 -33.88
CA GLU A 165 -7.38 36.88 -33.55
C GLU A 165 -7.61 36.76 -32.04
N HIS A 166 -7.10 35.69 -31.42
CA HIS A 166 -7.19 35.53 -29.97
C HIS A 166 -6.42 36.65 -29.22
N ALA A 167 -5.24 37.05 -29.71
CA ALA A 167 -4.52 38.20 -29.17
C ALA A 167 -5.34 39.50 -29.29
N LEU A 168 -6.00 39.71 -30.44
CA LEU A 168 -6.86 40.88 -30.65
C LEU A 168 -8.08 40.88 -29.73
N ASP A 169 -8.69 39.71 -29.48
CA ASP A 169 -9.81 39.55 -28.55
C ASP A 169 -9.38 39.91 -27.12
N ILE A 170 -8.24 39.36 -26.66
CA ILE A 170 -7.65 39.69 -25.35
C ILE A 170 -7.42 41.20 -25.22
N ALA A 171 -6.79 41.82 -26.22
CA ALA A 171 -6.52 43.26 -26.21
C ALA A 171 -7.82 44.10 -26.18
N SER A 172 -8.85 43.63 -26.88
CA SER A 172 -10.17 44.27 -26.92
C SER A 172 -10.89 44.16 -25.57
N GLU A 173 -10.81 43.01 -24.91
CA GLU A 173 -11.35 42.80 -23.55
C GLU A 173 -10.63 43.69 -22.51
N MET A 174 -9.31 43.81 -22.63
CA MET A 174 -8.50 44.71 -21.80
C MET A 174 -8.76 46.20 -22.09
N LYS A 175 -9.38 46.52 -23.24
CA LYS A 175 -9.55 47.88 -23.77
C LYS A 175 -8.22 48.62 -23.92
N ASP A 176 -7.14 47.88 -24.23
CA ASP A 176 -5.82 48.45 -24.44
C ASP A 176 -5.63 48.78 -25.92
N SER A 177 -5.73 50.07 -26.26
CA SER A 177 -5.61 50.54 -27.63
C SER A 177 -4.24 50.26 -28.26
N THR A 178 -3.18 50.19 -27.45
CA THR A 178 -1.82 49.91 -27.92
C THR A 178 -1.71 48.44 -28.32
N LEU A 179 -2.15 47.52 -27.46
CA LEU A 179 -2.14 46.08 -27.78
C LEU A 179 -3.11 45.73 -28.92
N MET A 180 -4.26 46.41 -29.02
CA MET A 180 -5.17 46.25 -30.14
C MET A 180 -4.52 46.70 -31.46
N ALA A 181 -3.76 47.80 -31.45
CA ALA A 181 -3.04 48.27 -32.62
C ALA A 181 -1.93 47.30 -33.03
N GLU A 182 -1.21 46.74 -32.05
CA GLU A 182 -0.18 45.71 -32.27
C GLU A 182 -0.74 44.44 -32.90
N ALA A 183 -1.85 43.89 -32.36
CA ALA A 183 -2.48 42.72 -32.98
C ALA A 183 -3.00 42.99 -34.40
N LEU A 184 -3.54 44.19 -34.66
CA LEU A 184 -3.96 44.58 -36.00
C LEU A 184 -2.77 44.72 -36.97
N HIS A 185 -1.64 45.21 -36.49
CA HIS A 185 -0.40 45.29 -37.26
C HIS A 185 0.14 43.90 -37.60
N GLU A 186 0.17 42.97 -36.64
CA GLU A 186 0.58 41.59 -36.91
C GLU A 186 -0.35 40.86 -37.88
N LEU A 187 -1.66 41.10 -37.79
CA LEU A 187 -2.62 40.59 -38.78
C LEU A 187 -2.38 41.21 -40.17
N ALA A 188 -1.91 42.46 -40.24
CA ALA A 188 -1.54 43.08 -41.51
C ALA A 188 -0.30 42.42 -42.11
N GLU A 189 0.72 42.10 -41.31
CA GLU A 189 1.90 41.36 -41.76
C GLU A 189 1.55 39.96 -42.29
N LEU A 190 0.62 39.25 -41.64
CA LEU A 190 0.05 38.01 -42.19
C LEU A 190 -0.55 38.25 -43.59
N ARG A 191 -1.42 39.27 -43.74
CA ARG A 191 -2.02 39.58 -45.05
C ARG A 191 -1.00 40.03 -46.10
N ILE A 192 0.08 40.70 -45.70
CA ILE A 192 1.22 41.02 -46.59
C ILE A 192 1.88 39.73 -47.09
N SER A 193 2.08 38.74 -46.20
CA SER A 193 2.66 37.44 -46.57
C SER A 193 1.78 36.66 -47.56
N GLU A 194 0.46 36.77 -47.41
CA GLU A 194 -0.54 36.22 -48.33
C GLU A 194 -0.71 37.03 -49.61
N LYS A 195 -0.02 38.18 -49.73
CA LYS A 195 -0.13 39.16 -50.82
C LYS A 195 -1.52 39.82 -50.93
N ASN A 196 -2.32 39.78 -49.86
CA ASN A 196 -3.58 40.49 -49.75
C ASN A 196 -3.34 41.93 -49.26
N TYR A 197 -2.75 42.74 -50.14
CA TYR A 197 -2.32 44.11 -49.81
C TYR A 197 -3.48 45.06 -49.45
N THR A 198 -4.67 44.83 -50.01
CA THR A 198 -5.85 45.65 -49.71
C THR A 198 -6.27 45.50 -48.26
N GLU A 199 -6.38 44.26 -47.77
CA GLU A 199 -6.75 44.01 -46.38
C GLU A 199 -5.63 44.42 -45.43
N ALA A 200 -4.37 44.15 -45.78
CA ALA A 200 -3.22 44.63 -45.01
C ALA A 200 -3.26 46.15 -44.79
N GLY A 201 -3.49 46.93 -45.85
CA GLY A 201 -3.61 48.38 -45.76
C GLY A 201 -4.76 48.84 -44.87
N GLN A 202 -5.92 48.17 -44.93
CA GLN A 202 -7.06 48.48 -44.06
C GLN A 202 -6.74 48.23 -42.59
N ARG A 203 -6.09 47.10 -42.27
CA ARG A 203 -5.69 46.76 -40.89
C ARG A 203 -4.67 47.76 -40.34
N LEU A 204 -3.66 48.14 -41.13
CA LEU A 204 -2.67 49.15 -40.74
C LEU A 204 -3.29 50.53 -40.51
N CYS A 205 -4.18 50.98 -41.39
CA CYS A 205 -4.91 52.24 -41.20
C CYS A 205 -5.76 52.21 -39.91
N LYS A 206 -6.42 51.07 -39.64
CA LYS A 206 -7.18 50.89 -38.39
C LYS A 206 -6.26 50.92 -37.18
N ALA A 207 -5.13 50.22 -37.20
CA ALA A 207 -4.12 50.23 -36.14
C ALA A 207 -3.64 51.66 -35.84
N LEU A 208 -3.25 52.43 -36.87
CA LEU A 208 -2.83 53.83 -36.71
C LEU A 208 -3.92 54.76 -36.17
N SER A 209 -5.19 54.48 -36.47
CA SER A 209 -6.31 55.31 -36.02
C SER A 209 -6.61 55.18 -34.52
N ILE A 210 -6.31 54.02 -33.93
CA ILE A 210 -6.54 53.75 -32.50
C ILE A 210 -5.26 53.89 -31.66
N LEU A 211 -4.08 53.84 -32.29
CA LEU A 211 -2.80 53.93 -31.59
C LEU A 211 -2.63 55.31 -30.92
N PRO A 212 -2.23 55.37 -29.63
CA PRO A 212 -2.01 56.66 -28.96
C PRO A 212 -0.98 57.55 -29.66
N GLN A 213 -1.12 58.87 -29.55
CA GLN A 213 -0.24 59.83 -30.23
C GLN A 213 1.21 59.80 -29.75
N LYS A 214 1.43 59.35 -28.51
CA LYS A 214 2.77 59.25 -27.88
C LYS A 214 3.59 58.05 -28.38
N GLU A 215 2.98 57.08 -29.06
CA GLU A 215 3.64 55.85 -29.51
C GLU A 215 4.39 56.08 -30.84
N PHE A 216 5.45 56.88 -30.80
CA PHE A 216 6.18 57.30 -32.01
C PHE A 216 6.82 56.13 -32.77
N SER A 217 7.47 55.20 -32.06
CA SER A 217 8.16 54.06 -32.70
C SER A 217 7.18 53.12 -33.42
N ALA A 218 6.08 52.74 -32.77
CA ALA A 218 5.03 51.95 -33.41
C ALA A 218 4.38 52.68 -34.61
N ARG A 219 4.15 54.00 -34.49
CA ARG A 219 3.68 54.82 -35.62
C ARG A 219 4.65 54.80 -36.78
N ALA A 220 5.95 54.89 -36.52
CA ALA A 220 6.97 54.84 -37.55
C ALA A 220 6.93 53.49 -38.28
N GLU A 221 6.87 52.39 -37.54
CA GLU A 221 6.81 51.03 -38.09
C GLU A 221 5.56 50.82 -38.96
N TYR A 222 4.38 51.20 -38.47
CA TYR A 222 3.13 50.97 -39.23
C TYR A 222 3.08 51.82 -40.51
N ASN A 223 3.65 53.03 -40.49
CA ASN A 223 3.77 53.86 -41.69
C ASN A 223 4.81 53.28 -42.68
N LYS A 224 5.92 52.71 -42.19
CA LYS A 224 6.87 51.98 -43.03
C LYS A 224 6.21 50.81 -43.73
N ASP A 225 5.35 50.06 -43.03
CA ASP A 225 4.62 48.93 -43.62
C ASP A 225 3.51 49.36 -44.57
N LEU A 226 2.81 50.47 -44.28
CA LEU A 226 1.90 51.09 -45.25
C LEU A 226 2.64 51.52 -46.52
N SER A 227 3.86 52.02 -46.40
CA SER A 227 4.71 52.34 -47.55
C SER A 227 5.04 51.09 -48.37
N ARG A 228 5.42 49.98 -47.71
CA ARG A 228 5.65 48.67 -48.36
C ARG A 228 4.40 48.19 -49.10
N VAL A 229 3.24 48.26 -48.47
CA VAL A 229 1.93 47.90 -49.05
C VAL A 229 1.61 48.76 -50.27
N CYS A 230 1.75 50.09 -50.17
CA CYS A 230 1.51 51.01 -51.28
C CYS A 230 2.43 50.74 -52.47
N LEU A 231 3.72 50.47 -52.21
CA LEU A 231 4.68 50.13 -53.25
C LEU A 231 4.30 48.82 -53.95
N ALA A 232 3.89 47.79 -53.19
CA ALA A 232 3.41 46.52 -53.74
C ALA A 232 2.13 46.67 -54.57
N MET A 233 1.25 47.61 -54.20
CA MET A 233 0.06 48.00 -54.96
C MET A 233 0.35 48.92 -56.15
N ASN A 234 1.63 49.13 -56.50
CA ASN A 234 2.08 49.99 -57.60
C ASN A 234 1.66 51.47 -57.43
N ARG A 235 1.66 51.97 -56.20
CA ARG A 235 1.37 53.38 -55.84
C ARG A 235 2.61 54.04 -55.22
N PRO A 236 3.64 54.36 -56.02
CA PRO A 236 4.92 54.85 -55.49
C PRO A 236 4.81 56.22 -54.81
N ASP A 237 3.90 57.11 -55.23
CA ASP A 237 3.71 58.42 -54.58
C ASP A 237 3.15 58.27 -53.17
N SER A 238 2.16 57.40 -52.99
CA SER A 238 1.63 57.06 -51.65
C SER A 238 2.68 56.36 -50.80
N ALA A 239 3.48 55.48 -51.41
CA ALA A 239 4.59 54.83 -50.70
C ALA A 239 5.61 55.86 -50.21
N LEU A 240 5.97 56.85 -51.04
CA LEU A 240 6.88 57.92 -50.67
C LEU A 240 6.32 58.79 -49.53
N PHE A 241 5.03 59.11 -49.58
CA PHE A 241 4.36 59.85 -48.52
C PHE A 241 4.44 59.14 -47.15
N TYR A 242 4.10 57.85 -47.11
CA TYR A 242 4.12 57.10 -45.85
C TYR A 242 5.52 56.86 -45.30
N ILE A 243 6.54 56.65 -46.15
CA ILE A 243 7.91 56.48 -45.67
C ILE A 243 8.49 57.79 -45.10
N ASP A 244 8.09 58.93 -45.67
CA ASP A 244 8.49 60.24 -45.14
C ASP A 244 7.84 60.51 -43.78
N ILE A 245 6.59 60.09 -43.55
CA ILE A 245 5.95 60.13 -42.23
C ILE A 245 6.66 59.19 -41.26
N ALA A 246 7.04 57.99 -41.69
CA ALA A 246 7.74 57.04 -40.85
C ALA A 246 9.06 57.64 -40.32
N LEU A 247 9.85 58.26 -41.21
CA LEU A 247 11.11 58.93 -40.88
C LEU A 247 10.96 60.18 -40.00
N GLN A 248 9.75 60.76 -39.89
CA GLN A 248 9.47 61.86 -38.95
C GLN A 248 9.20 61.36 -37.52
N ASN A 249 8.78 60.11 -37.35
CA ASN A 249 8.39 59.56 -36.06
C ASN A 249 9.55 58.82 -35.35
N ASP A 250 10.50 58.26 -36.08
CA ASP A 250 11.66 57.56 -35.51
C ASP A 250 12.96 57.97 -36.22
N HIS A 251 13.98 58.26 -35.42
CA HIS A 251 15.28 58.77 -35.86
C HIS A 251 16.44 57.88 -35.40
N SER A 252 16.15 56.64 -34.96
CA SER A 252 17.20 55.68 -34.65
C SER A 252 17.98 55.30 -35.92
N ASP A 253 19.30 55.15 -35.77
CA ASP A 253 20.21 54.82 -36.88
C ASP A 253 19.76 53.56 -37.65
N GLU A 254 19.32 52.53 -36.93
CA GLU A 254 18.85 51.26 -37.51
C GLU A 254 17.53 51.43 -38.28
N PHE A 255 16.58 52.17 -37.72
CA PHE A 255 15.31 52.43 -38.40
C PHE A 255 15.53 53.25 -39.68
N GLU A 256 16.37 54.27 -39.63
CA GLU A 256 16.69 55.11 -40.79
C GLU A 256 17.34 54.28 -41.91
N LEU A 257 18.23 53.34 -41.56
CA LEU A 257 18.85 52.41 -42.52
C LEU A 257 17.80 51.61 -43.29
N THR A 258 16.87 50.97 -42.60
CA THR A 258 15.82 50.17 -43.26
C THR A 258 14.89 51.02 -44.11
N CYS A 259 14.53 52.22 -43.64
CA CYS A 259 13.71 53.16 -44.39
C CYS A 259 14.41 53.69 -45.65
N ASN A 260 15.72 53.93 -45.61
CA ASN A 260 16.50 54.36 -46.76
C ASN A 260 16.49 53.30 -47.88
N VAL A 261 16.56 52.00 -47.54
CA VAL A 261 16.44 50.91 -48.53
C VAL A 261 15.05 50.93 -49.17
N LEU A 262 13.99 51.05 -48.39
CA LEU A 262 12.62 51.12 -48.93
C LEU A 262 12.42 52.37 -49.80
N LYS A 263 12.93 53.52 -49.38
CA LYS A 263 12.88 54.77 -50.14
C LYS A 263 13.68 54.67 -51.44
N GLY A 264 14.82 53.98 -51.43
CA GLY A 264 15.57 53.64 -52.64
C GLY A 264 14.76 52.78 -53.61
N ASN A 265 14.01 51.79 -53.11
CA ASN A 265 13.10 50.97 -53.92
C ASN A 265 11.97 51.79 -54.55
N ILE A 266 11.42 52.74 -53.80
CA ILE A 266 10.39 53.67 -54.29
C ILE A 266 10.98 54.53 -55.41
N CYS A 267 12.18 55.09 -55.21
CA CYS A 267 12.88 55.85 -56.25
C CYS A 267 13.16 55.04 -57.51
N LEU A 268 13.56 53.76 -57.40
CA LEU A 268 13.70 52.86 -58.55
C LEU A 268 12.38 52.73 -59.31
N LYS A 269 11.27 52.50 -58.60
CA LYS A 269 9.94 52.35 -59.20
C LYS A 269 9.46 53.62 -59.90
N MET A 270 9.91 54.79 -59.44
CA MET A 270 9.66 56.10 -60.06
C MET A 270 10.67 56.45 -61.17
N HIS A 271 11.58 55.55 -61.55
CA HIS A 271 12.69 55.80 -62.48
C HIS A 271 13.63 56.95 -62.07
N ARG A 272 13.74 57.23 -60.77
CA ARG A 272 14.69 58.20 -60.18
C ARG A 272 16.01 57.50 -59.82
N LEU A 273 16.73 57.02 -60.84
CA LEU A 273 17.88 56.13 -60.68
C LEU A 273 18.99 56.72 -59.79
N LYS A 274 19.38 57.98 -60.02
CA LYS A 274 20.41 58.67 -59.21
C LYS A 274 20.04 58.80 -57.73
N ASP A 275 18.77 59.06 -57.44
CA ASP A 275 18.29 59.16 -56.07
C ASP A 275 18.29 57.79 -55.38
N ALA A 276 17.89 56.74 -56.11
CA ALA A 276 17.91 55.37 -55.63
C ALA A 276 19.34 54.92 -55.29
N GLU A 277 20.29 55.13 -56.21
CA GLU A 277 21.72 54.81 -56.00
C GLU A 277 22.28 55.52 -54.76
N ARG A 278 22.03 56.82 -54.61
CA ARG A 278 22.48 57.58 -53.42
C ARG A 278 21.90 57.02 -52.13
N LEU A 279 20.61 56.65 -52.12
CA LEU A 279 19.94 56.09 -50.94
C LEU A 279 20.48 54.70 -50.59
N PHE A 280 20.73 53.85 -51.58
CA PHE A 280 21.30 52.52 -51.38
C PHE A 280 22.74 52.53 -50.86
N LEU A 281 23.56 53.47 -51.33
CA LEU A 281 24.94 53.61 -50.87
C LEU A 281 25.05 54.18 -49.46
N LYS A 282 24.00 54.82 -48.94
CA LYS A 282 23.99 55.40 -47.60
C LYS A 282 24.08 54.30 -46.55
N ASN A 283 25.26 54.21 -45.91
CA ASN A 283 25.55 53.28 -44.81
C ASN A 283 25.30 51.79 -45.14
N ILE A 284 25.50 51.38 -46.41
CA ILE A 284 25.30 49.99 -46.85
C ILE A 284 26.07 48.98 -45.99
N GLU A 285 27.25 49.35 -45.48
CA GLU A 285 28.07 48.48 -44.64
C GLU A 285 27.45 48.17 -43.27
N LYS A 286 26.51 48.99 -42.78
CA LYS A 286 25.78 48.73 -41.53
C LYS A 286 24.54 47.85 -41.73
N LEU A 287 24.08 47.63 -42.96
CA LEU A 287 22.88 46.85 -43.22
C LEU A 287 23.08 45.36 -42.84
N PRO A 288 22.02 44.67 -42.38
CA PRO A 288 22.09 43.23 -42.21
C PRO A 288 22.28 42.52 -43.56
N LEU A 289 22.79 41.28 -43.52
CA LEU A 289 23.22 40.55 -44.72
C LEU A 289 22.12 40.39 -45.77
N LYS A 290 20.87 40.24 -45.34
CA LYS A 290 19.71 40.07 -46.22
C LYS A 290 19.41 41.35 -47.00
N GLU A 291 19.38 42.48 -46.32
CA GLU A 291 19.17 43.80 -46.90
C GLU A 291 20.35 44.17 -47.80
N LYS A 292 21.59 43.90 -47.39
CA LYS A 292 22.79 44.07 -48.25
C LYS A 292 22.66 43.30 -49.56
N GLN A 293 22.26 42.04 -49.48
CA GLN A 293 22.10 41.17 -50.65
C GLN A 293 21.08 41.76 -51.65
N ASP A 294 19.93 42.20 -51.15
CA ASP A 294 18.86 42.82 -51.94
C ASP A 294 19.30 44.16 -52.54
N VAL A 295 19.95 45.02 -51.77
CA VAL A 295 20.49 46.30 -52.26
C VAL A 295 21.52 46.08 -53.37
N TYR A 296 22.48 45.17 -53.19
CA TYR A 296 23.46 44.85 -54.22
C TYR A 296 22.83 44.30 -55.50
N TYR A 297 21.79 43.46 -55.35
CA TYR A 297 21.04 42.96 -56.51
C TYR A 297 20.36 44.09 -57.29
N LYS A 298 19.71 45.03 -56.58
CA LYS A 298 19.05 46.19 -57.18
C LYS A 298 20.04 47.17 -57.82
N MET A 299 21.19 47.38 -57.19
CA MET A 299 22.29 48.17 -57.77
C MET A 299 22.80 47.55 -59.07
N ALA A 300 22.93 46.21 -59.13
CA ALA A 300 23.31 45.52 -60.35
C ALA A 300 22.27 45.71 -61.48
N GLN A 301 20.97 45.65 -61.14
CA GLN A 301 19.89 45.91 -62.09
C GLN A 301 19.91 47.35 -62.60
N LEU A 302 20.06 48.33 -61.71
CA LEU A 302 20.17 49.75 -62.06
C LEU A 302 21.35 49.99 -63.01
N LYS A 303 22.54 49.48 -62.70
CA LYS A 303 23.74 49.68 -63.55
C LYS A 303 23.63 48.99 -64.90
N LYS A 304 22.91 47.86 -64.95
CA LYS A 304 22.57 47.19 -66.21
C LYS A 304 21.65 48.07 -67.09
N GLU A 305 20.68 48.78 -66.51
CA GLU A 305 19.84 49.75 -67.24
C GLU A 305 20.66 50.94 -67.76
N GLU A 306 21.64 51.40 -66.97
CA GLU A 306 22.61 52.44 -67.37
C GLU A 306 23.63 51.95 -68.42
N LYS A 307 23.60 50.66 -68.79
CA LYS A 307 24.53 49.97 -69.70
C LYS A 307 25.98 49.91 -69.18
N ASP A 308 26.19 50.16 -67.88
CA ASP A 308 27.46 49.92 -67.21
C ASP A 308 27.54 48.46 -66.75
N PHE A 309 27.84 47.58 -67.71
CA PHE A 309 27.86 46.14 -67.46
C PHE A 309 28.98 45.69 -66.53
N GLN A 310 30.09 46.46 -66.46
CA GLN A 310 31.21 46.14 -65.58
C GLN A 310 30.81 46.33 -64.12
N VAL A 311 30.30 47.52 -63.77
CA VAL A 311 29.85 47.81 -62.40
C VAL A 311 28.63 46.96 -62.04
N ALA A 312 27.74 46.67 -63.00
CA ALA A 312 26.63 45.75 -62.78
C ALA A 312 27.09 44.34 -62.38
N SER A 313 28.14 43.82 -63.03
CA SER A 313 28.72 42.51 -62.69
C SER A 313 29.32 42.50 -61.29
N GLU A 314 30.05 43.56 -60.91
CA GLU A 314 30.65 43.68 -59.58
C GLU A 314 29.59 43.66 -58.47
N TYR A 315 28.48 44.39 -58.65
CA TYR A 315 27.37 44.37 -57.70
C TYR A 315 26.64 43.03 -57.67
N ALA A 316 26.47 42.37 -58.82
CA ALA A 316 25.89 41.03 -58.88
C ALA A 316 26.73 40.02 -58.09
N GLU A 317 28.06 40.06 -58.23
CA GLU A 317 28.97 39.22 -57.44
C GLU A 317 28.89 39.50 -55.94
N ARG A 318 28.80 40.77 -55.53
CA ARG A 318 28.59 41.13 -54.11
C ARG A 318 27.27 40.56 -53.58
N SER A 319 26.19 40.66 -54.35
CA SER A 319 24.90 40.06 -53.98
C SER A 319 25.00 38.55 -53.83
N ILE A 320 25.68 37.86 -54.76
CA ILE A 320 25.93 36.41 -54.68
C ILE A 320 26.72 36.06 -53.42
N ARG A 321 27.80 36.78 -53.10
CA ARG A 321 28.58 36.54 -51.88
C ARG A 321 27.74 36.70 -50.61
N CYS A 322 26.85 37.70 -50.57
CA CYS A 322 25.92 37.87 -49.45
C CYS A 322 24.93 36.70 -49.37
N ARG A 323 24.38 36.25 -50.50
CA ARG A 323 23.46 35.10 -50.56
C ARG A 323 24.13 33.81 -50.09
N ASP A 324 25.33 33.52 -50.57
CA ASP A 324 26.08 32.30 -50.20
C ASP A 324 26.41 32.31 -48.69
N SER A 325 26.71 33.50 -48.15
CA SER A 325 26.92 33.71 -46.70
C SER A 325 25.64 33.49 -45.89
N LEU A 326 24.48 33.97 -46.39
CA LEU A 326 23.17 33.71 -45.79
C LEU A 326 22.81 32.22 -45.82
N GLU A 327 23.07 31.53 -46.93
CA GLU A 327 22.85 30.09 -47.04
C GLU A 327 23.72 29.30 -46.06
N ALA A 328 24.99 29.67 -45.91
CA ALA A 328 25.89 29.09 -44.92
C ALA A 328 25.36 29.29 -43.49
N ASN A 329 24.93 30.51 -43.14
CA ASN A 329 24.33 30.82 -41.84
C ASN A 329 23.03 30.04 -41.61
N ASN A 330 22.14 29.99 -42.60
CA ASN A 330 20.87 29.25 -42.53
C ASN A 330 21.12 27.75 -42.36
N LYS A 331 22.11 27.19 -43.05
CA LYS A 331 22.50 25.78 -42.92
C LYS A 331 23.07 25.48 -41.54
N ALA A 332 23.91 26.36 -41.00
CA ALA A 332 24.41 26.25 -39.63
C ALA A 332 23.27 26.30 -38.60
N GLY A 333 22.31 27.23 -38.78
CA GLY A 333 21.09 27.33 -37.97
C GLY A 333 20.22 26.07 -38.06
N TYR A 334 20.00 25.54 -39.27
CA TYR A 334 19.24 24.31 -39.48
C TYR A 334 19.89 23.09 -38.81
N ILE A 335 21.20 22.94 -38.93
CA ILE A 335 21.95 21.85 -38.26
C ILE A 335 21.85 22.01 -36.74
N SER A 336 22.01 23.22 -36.21
CA SER A 336 21.82 23.51 -34.78
C SER A 336 20.42 23.12 -34.30
N ASN A 337 19.39 23.45 -35.07
CA ASN A 337 18.00 23.08 -34.78
C ASN A 337 17.77 21.57 -34.84
N LEU A 338 18.33 20.89 -35.84
CA LEU A 338 18.22 19.44 -35.98
C LEU A 338 18.87 18.75 -34.76
N ASN A 339 20.04 19.21 -34.35
CA ASN A 339 20.74 18.72 -33.16
C ASN A 339 19.93 19.01 -31.89
N ALA A 340 19.35 20.21 -31.77
CA ALA A 340 18.51 20.59 -30.64
C ALA A 340 17.21 19.76 -30.57
N PHE A 341 16.61 19.45 -31.72
CA PHE A 341 15.45 18.56 -31.84
C PHE A 341 15.81 17.14 -31.41
N GLN A 342 16.88 16.59 -31.97
CA GLN A 342 17.36 15.25 -31.63
C GLN A 342 17.71 15.12 -30.15
N GLU A 343 18.35 16.13 -29.56
CA GLU A 343 18.71 16.09 -28.14
C GLU A 343 17.48 16.22 -27.24
N HIS A 344 16.51 17.06 -27.59
CA HIS A 344 15.24 17.14 -26.86
C HIS A 344 14.46 15.82 -26.94
N GLU A 345 14.41 15.18 -28.11
CA GLU A 345 13.79 13.88 -28.28
C GLU A 345 14.51 12.80 -27.46
N ARG A 346 15.84 12.83 -27.41
CA ARG A 346 16.64 11.95 -26.53
C ARG A 346 16.33 12.19 -25.06
N GLN A 347 16.23 13.45 -24.62
CA GLN A 347 15.88 13.78 -23.24
C GLN A 347 14.48 13.27 -22.89
N GLN A 348 13.48 13.46 -23.75
CA GLN A 348 12.14 12.93 -23.54
C GLN A 348 12.14 11.41 -23.45
N ARG A 349 12.87 10.71 -24.33
CA ARG A 349 13.04 9.25 -24.24
C ARG A 349 13.72 8.83 -22.95
N ARG A 350 14.72 9.56 -22.45
CA ARG A 350 15.38 9.29 -21.16
C ARG A 350 14.41 9.44 -19.99
N ILE A 351 13.62 10.52 -19.97
CA ILE A 351 12.60 10.75 -18.93
C ILE A 351 11.54 9.65 -18.96
N ALA A 352 11.01 9.32 -20.15
CA ALA A 352 10.06 8.23 -20.31
C ALA A 352 10.63 6.90 -19.82
N ASN A 353 11.87 6.57 -20.19
CA ASN A 353 12.56 5.36 -19.74
C ASN A 353 12.86 5.34 -18.23
N MET A 354 13.10 6.50 -17.61
CA MET A 354 13.24 6.58 -16.15
C MET A 354 11.90 6.38 -15.45
N ASN A 355 10.84 7.00 -15.95
CA ASN A 355 9.49 6.84 -15.40
C ASN A 355 8.98 5.40 -15.52
N THR A 356 9.26 4.71 -16.63
CA THR A 356 8.91 3.28 -16.76
C THR A 356 9.68 2.42 -15.77
N LYS A 357 10.98 2.66 -15.58
CA LYS A 357 11.79 1.94 -14.57
C LYS A 357 11.31 2.18 -13.14
N ILE A 358 10.94 3.43 -12.80
CA ILE A 358 10.38 3.76 -11.49
C ILE A 358 9.05 3.01 -11.28
N SER A 359 8.16 3.01 -12.28
CA SER A 359 6.89 2.25 -12.22
C SER A 359 7.11 0.74 -12.09
N GLU A 360 8.08 0.17 -12.80
CA GLU A 360 8.47 -1.23 -12.66
C GLU A 360 8.96 -1.56 -11.25
N GLN A 361 9.77 -0.68 -10.65
CA GLN A 361 10.23 -0.81 -9.28
C GLN A 361 9.06 -0.77 -8.28
N GLU A 362 8.14 0.18 -8.41
CA GLU A 362 6.93 0.26 -7.57
C GLU A 362 6.10 -1.03 -7.67
N ILE A 363 5.84 -1.54 -8.88
CA ILE A 363 5.12 -2.81 -9.09
C ILE A 363 5.87 -3.98 -8.43
N SER A 364 7.21 -4.00 -8.50
CA SER A 364 8.02 -5.05 -7.85
C SER A 364 7.89 -5.04 -6.32
N TYR A 365 7.84 -3.86 -5.69
CA TYR A 365 7.60 -3.73 -4.25
C TYR A 365 6.20 -4.23 -3.85
N TYR A 366 5.17 -3.90 -4.63
CA TYR A 366 3.82 -4.42 -4.39
C TYR A 366 3.75 -5.95 -4.51
N ARG A 367 4.41 -6.55 -5.52
CA ARG A 367 4.50 -8.02 -5.66
C ARG A 367 5.18 -8.67 -4.45
N LEU A 368 6.29 -8.08 -3.97
CA LEU A 368 7.00 -8.59 -2.80
C LEU A 368 6.12 -8.52 -1.53
N ALA A 369 5.40 -7.41 -1.33
CA ALA A 369 4.51 -7.25 -0.19
C ALA A 369 3.37 -8.28 -0.18
N ILE A 370 2.78 -8.58 -1.34
CA ILE A 370 1.73 -9.61 -1.49
C ILE A 370 2.28 -11.00 -1.15
N LEU A 371 3.48 -11.34 -1.63
CA LEU A 371 4.12 -12.64 -1.33
C LEU A 371 4.41 -12.81 0.16
N LEU A 372 4.93 -11.77 0.82
CA LEU A 372 5.19 -11.78 2.26
C LEU A 372 3.90 -11.90 3.08
N SER A 373 2.83 -11.21 2.65
CA SER A 373 1.50 -11.33 3.28
C SER A 373 0.93 -12.74 3.15
N LEU A 374 1.04 -13.38 1.98
CA LEU A 374 0.61 -14.77 1.77
C LEU A 374 1.38 -15.76 2.64
N MET A 375 2.70 -15.60 2.77
CA MET A 375 3.54 -16.42 3.66
C MET A 375 3.12 -16.28 5.13
N LEU A 376 2.80 -15.05 5.57
CA LEU A 376 2.30 -14.81 6.93
C LEU A 376 0.95 -15.50 7.16
N CYS A 377 0.01 -15.38 6.22
CA CYS A 377 -1.29 -16.03 6.30
C CYS A 377 -1.18 -17.56 6.34
N LEU A 378 -0.30 -18.15 5.51
CA LEU A 378 0.00 -19.58 5.53
C LEU A 378 0.58 -20.02 6.88
N GLY A 379 1.54 -19.25 7.42
CA GLY A 379 2.12 -19.50 8.75
C GLY A 379 1.06 -19.49 9.86
N ILE A 380 0.18 -18.49 9.87
CA ILE A 380 -0.93 -18.40 10.83
C ILE A 380 -1.87 -19.60 10.69
N SER A 381 -2.23 -19.99 9.46
CA SER A 381 -3.08 -21.15 9.18
C SER A 381 -2.48 -22.45 9.71
N ILE A 382 -1.18 -22.68 9.51
CA ILE A 382 -0.46 -23.85 10.02
C ILE A 382 -0.46 -23.85 11.56
N VAL A 383 -0.18 -22.71 12.21
CA VAL A 383 -0.20 -22.61 13.68
C VAL A 383 -1.60 -22.92 14.24
N LEU A 384 -2.66 -22.42 13.59
CA LEU A 384 -4.04 -22.73 13.99
C LEU A 384 -4.36 -24.22 13.81
N ARG A 385 -3.94 -24.84 12.69
CA ARG A 385 -4.08 -26.29 12.45
C ARG A 385 -3.36 -27.11 13.52
N ILE A 386 -2.13 -26.74 13.87
CA ILE A 386 -1.34 -27.42 14.92
C ILE A 386 -2.00 -27.26 16.28
N LYS A 387 -2.47 -26.05 16.64
CA LYS A 387 -3.18 -25.81 17.89
C LYS A 387 -4.48 -26.63 17.97
N GLN A 388 -5.25 -26.69 16.89
CA GLN A 388 -6.46 -27.52 16.81
C GLN A 388 -6.14 -29.01 16.92
N ALA A 389 -5.10 -29.49 16.23
CA ALA A 389 -4.65 -30.88 16.29
C ALA A 389 -4.19 -31.25 17.72
N LYS A 390 -3.36 -30.40 18.36
CA LYS A 390 -2.96 -30.58 19.76
C LYS A 390 -4.16 -30.65 20.70
N LYS A 391 -5.11 -29.72 20.56
CA LYS A 391 -6.33 -29.72 21.38
C LYS A 391 -7.15 -31.00 21.19
N LYS A 392 -7.25 -31.51 19.95
CA LYS A 392 -7.95 -32.77 19.65
C LYS A 392 -7.26 -33.98 20.29
N VAL A 393 -5.93 -34.05 20.21
CA VAL A 393 -5.15 -35.11 20.86
C VAL A 393 -5.28 -35.05 22.38
N GLU A 394 -5.20 -33.86 22.98
CA GLU A 394 -5.34 -33.69 24.42
C GLU A 394 -6.71 -34.15 24.94
N VAL A 395 -7.80 -33.83 24.22
CA VAL A 395 -9.15 -34.31 24.55
C VAL A 395 -9.22 -35.84 24.45
N SER A 396 -8.70 -36.43 23.38
CA SER A 396 -8.70 -37.90 23.21
C SER A 396 -7.85 -38.63 24.26
N LEU A 397 -6.79 -37.99 24.77
CA LEU A 397 -5.95 -38.55 25.83
C LEU A 397 -6.71 -38.55 27.16
N LYS A 398 -7.39 -37.44 27.50
CA LYS A 398 -8.23 -37.33 28.69
C LYS A 398 -9.40 -38.32 28.67
N GLU A 399 -10.03 -38.54 27.51
CA GLU A 399 -11.08 -39.56 27.35
C GLU A 399 -10.52 -40.97 27.63
N LYS A 400 -9.35 -41.31 27.09
CA LYS A 400 -8.70 -42.61 27.35
C LYS A 400 -8.29 -42.80 28.80
N GLU A 401 -7.77 -41.76 29.46
CA GLU A 401 -7.46 -41.80 30.88
C GLU A 401 -8.72 -42.04 31.72
N GLN A 402 -9.83 -41.36 31.41
CA GLN A 402 -11.11 -41.57 32.08
C GLN A 402 -11.66 -42.98 31.88
N ASP A 403 -11.55 -43.53 30.66
CA ASP A 403 -11.99 -44.90 30.38
C ASP A 403 -11.11 -45.95 31.08
N MET A 404 -9.79 -45.72 31.18
CA MET A 404 -8.89 -46.60 31.92
C MET A 404 -9.21 -46.61 33.42
N VAL A 405 -9.45 -45.44 34.01
CA VAL A 405 -9.86 -45.32 35.42
C VAL A 405 -11.21 -46.00 35.67
N ARG A 406 -12.18 -45.85 34.76
CA ARG A 406 -13.47 -46.56 34.84
C ARG A 406 -13.29 -48.08 34.81
N LEU A 407 -12.43 -48.58 33.94
CA LEU A 407 -12.16 -50.01 33.84
C LEU A 407 -11.50 -50.56 35.11
N GLN A 408 -10.53 -49.84 35.67
CA GLN A 408 -9.88 -50.21 36.93
C GLN A 408 -10.88 -50.23 38.10
N ASN A 409 -11.76 -49.23 38.19
CA ASN A 409 -12.81 -49.20 39.21
C ASN A 409 -13.76 -50.40 39.08
N ASN A 410 -14.18 -50.74 37.86
CA ASN A 410 -15.03 -51.90 37.63
C ASN A 410 -14.35 -53.21 38.04
N GLN A 411 -13.05 -53.38 37.73
CA GLN A 411 -12.28 -54.55 38.14
C GLN A 411 -12.17 -54.64 39.67
N TRP A 412 -11.88 -53.52 40.33
CA TRP A 412 -11.83 -53.44 41.78
C TRP A 412 -13.17 -53.80 42.43
N GLU A 413 -14.28 -53.30 41.90
CA GLU A 413 -15.63 -53.65 42.39
C GLU A 413 -15.94 -55.14 42.25
N THR A 414 -15.49 -55.79 41.17
CA THR A 414 -15.68 -57.24 41.00
C THR A 414 -14.84 -58.06 41.98
N GLU A 415 -13.60 -57.66 42.24
CA GLU A 415 -12.71 -58.35 43.19
C GLU A 415 -13.25 -58.26 44.62
N VAL A 416 -13.72 -57.08 45.03
CA VAL A 416 -14.33 -56.87 46.35
C VAL A 416 -15.57 -57.75 46.53
N LYS A 417 -16.43 -57.86 45.52
CA LYS A 417 -17.61 -58.75 45.57
C LYS A 417 -17.22 -60.22 45.73
N TYR A 418 -16.21 -60.67 45.00
CA TYR A 418 -15.73 -62.05 45.07
C TYR A 418 -15.17 -62.41 46.46
N LEU A 419 -14.35 -61.53 47.03
CA LEU A 419 -13.79 -61.72 48.38
C LEU A 419 -14.88 -61.76 49.45
N GLN A 420 -15.91 -60.93 49.33
CA GLN A 420 -17.04 -60.92 50.25
C GLN A 420 -17.81 -62.25 50.22
N GLU A 421 -18.02 -62.84 49.03
CA GLU A 421 -18.72 -64.12 48.90
C GLU A 421 -17.91 -65.28 49.50
N LYS A 422 -16.58 -65.26 49.34
CA LYS A 422 -15.68 -66.26 49.93
C LYS A 422 -15.73 -66.25 51.46
N HIS A 423 -15.64 -65.07 52.08
CA HIS A 423 -15.70 -64.94 53.55
C HIS A 423 -17.01 -65.47 54.14
N ASN A 424 -18.13 -65.25 53.45
CA ASN A 424 -19.43 -65.76 53.89
C ASN A 424 -19.50 -67.30 53.92
N ARG A 425 -18.83 -68.00 52.99
CA ARG A 425 -18.79 -69.47 52.96
C ARG A 425 -17.95 -70.07 54.10
N GLU A 426 -16.83 -69.43 54.42
CA GLU A 426 -15.93 -69.88 55.49
C GLU A 426 -16.61 -69.78 56.88
N ALA A 427 -17.42 -68.74 57.10
CA ALA A 427 -18.16 -68.57 58.36
C ALA A 427 -19.14 -69.73 58.65
N ILE A 428 -19.85 -70.21 57.62
CA ILE A 428 -20.86 -71.29 57.75
C ILE A 428 -20.19 -72.63 58.14
N GLN A 429 -18.98 -72.90 57.64
CA GLN A 429 -18.28 -74.16 57.95
C GLN A 429 -17.83 -74.26 59.42
N ILE A 430 -17.35 -73.13 59.98
CA ILE A 430 -16.85 -73.07 61.37
C ILE A 430 -17.98 -73.38 62.37
N GLU A 431 -19.20 -72.92 62.09
CA GLU A 431 -20.35 -73.11 62.98
C GLU A 431 -20.75 -74.59 63.11
N SER A 432 -20.75 -75.36 62.02
CA SER A 432 -21.10 -76.78 62.06
C SER A 432 -20.09 -77.66 62.81
N LEU A 433 -18.82 -77.26 62.82
CA LEU A 433 -17.75 -78.04 63.44
C LEU A 433 -17.80 -77.97 64.98
N ASN A 434 -18.20 -76.83 65.52
CA ASN A 434 -18.29 -76.61 66.97
C ASN A 434 -19.36 -77.48 67.64
N GLN A 435 -20.50 -77.73 66.97
CA GLN A 435 -21.59 -78.55 67.53
C GLN A 435 -21.18 -80.01 67.76
N ASN A 436 -20.32 -80.57 66.89
CA ASN A 436 -19.87 -81.97 67.01
C ASN A 436 -18.88 -82.21 68.16
N VAL A 437 -18.10 -81.19 68.55
CA VAL A 437 -17.10 -81.32 69.63
C VAL A 437 -17.76 -81.37 71.01
N GLU A 438 -18.89 -80.67 71.19
CA GLU A 438 -19.60 -80.63 72.46
C GLU A 438 -20.29 -81.98 72.78
N TYR A 439 -20.71 -82.70 71.75
CA TYR A 439 -21.29 -84.06 71.83
C TYR A 439 -20.33 -85.09 72.47
N TYR A 440 -19.10 -85.22 71.97
CA TYR A 440 -18.15 -86.25 72.43
C TYR A 440 -17.62 -86.02 73.86
N LYS A 441 -17.60 -84.77 74.33
CA LYS A 441 -17.13 -84.44 75.69
C LYS A 441 -18.04 -84.99 76.80
N ARG A 442 -19.37 -85.01 76.60
CA ARG A 442 -20.30 -85.47 77.64
C ARG A 442 -20.38 -87.00 77.76
N LEU A 443 -20.23 -87.72 76.63
CA LEU A 443 -20.27 -89.18 76.60
C LEU A 443 -19.13 -89.85 77.40
N ASN A 444 -17.90 -89.33 77.27
CA ASN A 444 -16.73 -89.89 77.95
C ASN A 444 -16.69 -89.61 79.46
N ALA A 445 -17.30 -88.50 79.92
CA ALA A 445 -17.18 -88.06 81.31
C ALA A 445 -18.07 -88.84 82.30
N LEU A 446 -19.19 -89.41 81.84
CA LEU A 446 -20.24 -89.91 82.73
C LEU A 446 -20.48 -91.42 82.64
N THR A 447 -20.40 -92.00 81.44
CA THR A 447 -20.84 -93.39 81.21
C THR A 447 -19.68 -94.40 81.31
N VAL A 448 -18.47 -94.02 80.89
CA VAL A 448 -17.26 -94.88 80.93
C VAL A 448 -16.82 -95.27 82.36
N PRO A 449 -16.80 -94.36 83.36
CA PRO A 449 -16.35 -94.70 84.71
C PRO A 449 -17.28 -95.69 85.44
N ILE A 450 -18.59 -95.66 85.15
CA ILE A 450 -19.59 -96.53 85.78
C ILE A 450 -19.38 -97.98 85.35
N LEU A 451 -19.13 -98.20 84.06
CA LEU A 451 -18.92 -99.54 83.51
C LEU A 451 -17.65 -100.19 84.06
N MET A 452 -16.55 -99.44 84.12
CA MET A 452 -15.27 -99.95 84.63
C MET A 452 -15.32 -100.35 86.12
N LYS A 453 -16.19 -99.74 86.93
CA LYS A 453 -16.33 -100.07 88.35
C LYS A 453 -17.19 -101.32 88.62
N SER A 454 -18.08 -101.67 87.68
CA SER A 454 -19.00 -102.81 87.80
C SER A 454 -18.45 -104.14 87.25
N GLN A 455 -17.23 -104.13 86.69
CA GLN A 455 -16.59 -105.28 86.06
C GLN A 455 -15.85 -106.16 87.08
N ASN A 456 -16.17 -107.45 87.12
CA ASN A 456 -15.48 -108.43 87.96
C ASN A 456 -14.29 -109.10 87.24
N SER A 457 -13.46 -109.87 87.96
CA SER A 457 -12.21 -110.49 87.46
C SER A 457 -12.39 -111.52 86.33
N GLN A 458 -13.63 -111.83 85.92
CA GLN A 458 -13.96 -112.65 84.75
C GLN A 458 -14.65 -111.84 83.62
N GLY A 459 -14.66 -110.50 83.71
CA GLY A 459 -15.16 -109.59 82.66
C GLY A 459 -16.68 -109.37 82.66
N ALA A 460 -17.41 -109.94 83.62
CA ALA A 460 -18.86 -109.80 83.73
C ALA A 460 -19.23 -108.49 84.48
N MET A 461 -20.12 -107.67 83.90
CA MET A 461 -20.65 -106.43 84.51
C MET A 461 -22.07 -106.61 85.06
N HIS A 462 -22.21 -106.73 86.39
CA HIS A 462 -23.52 -106.76 87.05
C HIS A 462 -23.94 -105.34 87.46
N LEU A 463 -24.74 -104.68 86.61
CA LEU A 463 -25.25 -103.34 86.89
C LEU A 463 -26.40 -103.37 87.92
N LYS A 464 -26.28 -102.57 88.98
CA LYS A 464 -27.32 -102.37 89.99
C LYS A 464 -28.41 -101.43 89.48
N LYS A 465 -29.57 -101.40 90.16
CA LYS A 465 -30.73 -100.63 89.72
C LYS A 465 -30.41 -99.13 89.60
N GLU A 466 -29.62 -98.60 90.53
CA GLU A 466 -29.22 -97.20 90.57
C GLU A 466 -28.30 -96.82 89.39
N GLU A 467 -27.45 -97.76 88.95
CA GLU A 467 -26.53 -97.54 87.83
C GLU A 467 -27.27 -97.50 86.49
N TRP A 468 -28.34 -98.28 86.34
CA TRP A 468 -29.21 -98.20 85.18
C TRP A 468 -29.99 -96.89 85.09
N ASP A 469 -30.39 -96.32 86.23
CA ASP A 469 -31.14 -95.07 86.24
C ASP A 469 -30.23 -93.89 85.84
N ILE A 470 -28.93 -93.93 86.17
CA ILE A 470 -27.95 -92.96 85.67
C ILE A 470 -27.76 -93.08 84.15
N ILE A 471 -27.70 -94.31 83.61
CA ILE A 471 -27.60 -94.52 82.15
C ILE A 471 -28.82 -93.92 81.45
N ILE A 472 -30.03 -94.13 81.98
CA ILE A 472 -31.26 -93.54 81.43
C ILE A 472 -31.21 -92.01 81.48
N GLN A 473 -30.95 -91.42 82.65
CA GLN A 473 -30.90 -89.97 82.82
C GLN A 473 -29.84 -89.31 81.93
N ASN A 474 -28.67 -89.95 81.78
CA ASN A 474 -27.63 -89.47 80.87
C ASN A 474 -28.09 -89.52 79.41
N THR A 475 -28.73 -90.62 79.00
CA THR A 475 -29.27 -90.76 77.65
C THR A 475 -30.30 -89.67 77.36
N ASP A 476 -31.20 -89.39 78.30
CA ASP A 476 -32.22 -88.35 78.17
C ASP A 476 -31.60 -86.95 78.06
N ALA A 477 -30.65 -86.63 78.94
CA ALA A 477 -29.98 -85.33 78.93
C ALA A 477 -29.14 -85.10 77.65
N CYS A 478 -28.57 -86.15 77.07
CA CYS A 478 -27.74 -86.06 75.86
C CYS A 478 -28.55 -86.13 74.56
N PHE A 479 -29.70 -86.79 74.58
CA PHE A 479 -30.48 -87.10 73.37
C PHE A 479 -31.94 -86.64 73.49
N ASN A 480 -32.15 -85.46 74.08
CA ASN A 480 -33.43 -84.76 74.13
C ASN A 480 -34.59 -85.64 74.64
N ASP A 481 -34.47 -86.11 75.88
CA ASP A 481 -35.43 -86.98 76.57
C ASP A 481 -35.76 -88.25 75.77
N PHE A 482 -34.72 -88.84 75.17
CA PHE A 482 -34.78 -90.00 74.29
C PHE A 482 -35.65 -91.14 74.82
N THR A 483 -35.49 -91.55 76.08
CA THR A 483 -36.23 -92.66 76.69
C THR A 483 -37.71 -92.34 76.85
N PHE A 484 -38.04 -91.09 77.21
CA PHE A 484 -39.42 -90.63 77.27
C PHE A 484 -40.08 -90.70 75.89
N ARG A 485 -39.43 -90.12 74.87
CA ARG A 485 -39.94 -90.14 73.48
C ARG A 485 -40.04 -91.56 72.93
N LEU A 486 -39.06 -92.42 73.23
CA LEU A 486 -39.05 -93.81 72.77
C LEU A 486 -40.19 -94.61 73.40
N LYS A 487 -40.47 -94.38 74.70
CA LYS A 487 -41.55 -95.03 75.42
C LYS A 487 -42.93 -94.52 75.00
N GLU A 488 -43.04 -93.25 74.64
CA GLU A 488 -44.25 -92.64 74.08
C GLU A 488 -44.56 -93.18 72.68
N ALA A 489 -43.55 -93.25 71.80
CA ALA A 489 -43.69 -93.78 70.44
C ALA A 489 -43.93 -95.30 70.42
N TYR A 490 -43.36 -96.04 71.38
CA TYR A 490 -43.49 -97.50 71.48
C TYR A 490 -43.88 -97.95 72.90
N PRO A 491 -45.16 -97.77 73.30
CA PRO A 491 -45.64 -98.04 74.66
C PRO A 491 -45.45 -99.50 75.10
N GLN A 492 -45.39 -100.45 74.16
CA GLN A 492 -45.22 -101.88 74.39
C GLN A 492 -43.80 -102.30 74.85
N LEU A 493 -42.82 -101.40 74.80
CA LEU A 493 -41.44 -101.71 75.19
C LEU A 493 -41.31 -101.89 76.70
N THR A 494 -40.70 -102.97 77.18
CA THR A 494 -40.45 -103.13 78.62
C THR A 494 -39.33 -102.20 79.08
N LEU A 495 -39.23 -101.94 80.38
CA LEU A 495 -38.14 -101.12 80.93
C LEU A 495 -36.75 -101.70 80.58
N GLU A 496 -36.62 -103.03 80.53
CA GLU A 496 -35.38 -103.67 80.09
C GLU A 496 -35.05 -103.42 78.61
N GLU A 497 -36.07 -103.35 77.74
CA GLU A 497 -35.89 -103.06 76.32
C GLU A 497 -35.55 -101.57 76.10
N VAL A 498 -36.11 -100.67 76.90
CA VAL A 498 -35.71 -99.24 76.90
C VAL A 498 -34.27 -99.09 77.37
N ARG A 499 -33.88 -99.77 78.47
CA ARG A 499 -32.48 -99.82 78.93
C ARG A 499 -31.54 -100.35 77.85
N PHE A 500 -31.97 -101.39 77.12
CA PHE A 500 -31.20 -101.92 76.00
C PHE A 500 -31.06 -100.88 74.88
N ALA A 501 -32.13 -100.16 74.54
CA ALA A 501 -32.11 -99.10 73.53
C ALA A 501 -31.21 -97.92 73.95
N CYS A 502 -31.16 -97.54 75.23
CA CYS A 502 -30.19 -96.54 75.73
C CYS A 502 -28.75 -96.92 75.40
N LEU A 503 -28.39 -98.19 75.65
CA LEU A 503 -27.04 -98.68 75.36
C LEU A 503 -26.75 -98.70 73.85
N LEU A 504 -27.77 -98.94 73.00
CA LEU A 504 -27.63 -98.82 71.55
C LEU A 504 -27.50 -97.36 71.09
N LYS A 505 -28.26 -96.44 71.70
CA LYS A 505 -28.20 -95.00 71.45
C LYS A 505 -26.84 -94.41 71.79
N MET A 506 -26.22 -94.94 72.84
CA MET A 506 -24.85 -94.64 73.24
C MET A 506 -23.79 -95.43 72.45
N GLU A 507 -24.20 -96.19 71.43
CA GLU A 507 -23.36 -96.94 70.50
C GLU A 507 -22.47 -98.00 71.15
N PHE A 508 -22.98 -98.69 72.18
CA PHE A 508 -22.19 -99.73 72.85
C PHE A 508 -21.94 -100.91 71.92
N SER A 509 -20.67 -101.33 71.86
CA SER A 509 -20.26 -102.48 71.05
C SER A 509 -20.95 -103.78 71.49
N LEU A 510 -21.11 -104.72 70.57
CA LEU A 510 -21.69 -106.04 70.87
C LEU A 510 -20.93 -106.81 71.96
N SER A 511 -19.62 -106.59 72.10
CA SER A 511 -18.80 -107.10 73.21
C SER A 511 -19.27 -106.56 74.56
N LEU A 512 -19.43 -105.25 74.65
CA LEU A 512 -19.78 -104.60 75.91
C LEU A 512 -21.21 -104.95 76.34
N LEU A 513 -22.14 -105.02 75.37
CA LEU A 513 -23.51 -105.48 75.61
C LEU A 513 -23.56 -106.94 76.09
N SER A 514 -22.69 -107.80 75.55
CA SER A 514 -22.58 -109.22 75.94
C SER A 514 -22.09 -109.36 77.39
N GLU A 515 -21.16 -108.52 77.81
CA GLU A 515 -20.62 -108.47 79.18
C GLU A 515 -21.64 -107.94 80.20
N ILE A 516 -22.46 -106.95 79.83
CA ILE A 516 -23.50 -106.35 80.68
C ILE A 516 -24.68 -107.30 80.91
N TYR A 517 -25.15 -108.00 79.87
CA TYR A 517 -26.31 -108.89 79.98
C TYR A 517 -25.93 -110.34 80.30
N HIS A 518 -24.64 -110.66 80.43
CA HIS A 518 -24.10 -112.01 80.67
C HIS A 518 -24.63 -113.06 79.68
N ILE A 519 -24.79 -112.67 78.42
CA ILE A 519 -25.23 -113.57 77.34
C ILE A 519 -24.29 -113.45 76.14
N ALA A 520 -24.14 -114.53 75.37
CA ALA A 520 -23.27 -114.53 74.19
C ALA A 520 -23.64 -113.44 73.17
N LYS A 521 -22.65 -112.91 72.44
CA LYS A 521 -22.84 -111.89 71.39
C LYS A 521 -23.93 -112.26 70.36
N GLY A 522 -24.05 -113.55 70.01
CA GLY A 522 -25.12 -114.06 69.15
C GLY A 522 -26.52 -113.91 69.75
N SER A 523 -26.65 -114.04 71.07
CA SER A 523 -27.90 -113.82 71.80
C SER A 523 -28.26 -112.33 71.89
N ILE A 524 -27.27 -111.44 72.03
CA ILE A 524 -27.48 -109.98 71.93
C ILE A 524 -27.99 -109.60 70.54
N SER A 525 -27.41 -110.19 69.48
CA SER A 525 -27.85 -109.95 68.10
C SER A 525 -29.29 -110.41 67.88
N ARG A 526 -29.69 -111.57 68.43
CA ARG A 526 -31.10 -112.00 68.44
C ARG A 526 -31.99 -111.06 69.26
N LYS A 527 -31.51 -110.53 70.39
CA LYS A 527 -32.23 -109.55 71.21
C LYS A 527 -32.47 -108.25 70.43
N LYS A 528 -31.49 -107.76 69.66
CA LYS A 528 -31.67 -106.65 68.70
C LYS A 528 -32.72 -106.97 67.64
N MET A 529 -32.65 -108.15 67.01
CA MET A 529 -33.63 -108.55 65.98
C MET A 529 -35.05 -108.61 66.54
N ARG A 530 -35.26 -109.20 67.73
CA ARG A 530 -36.57 -109.24 68.38
C ARG A 530 -37.09 -107.84 68.72
N LEU A 531 -36.23 -106.94 69.19
CA LEU A 531 -36.62 -105.56 69.47
C LEU A 531 -36.97 -104.80 68.18
N LYS A 532 -36.20 -105.02 67.11
CA LYS A 532 -36.48 -104.48 65.76
C LYS A 532 -37.85 -104.93 65.25
N GLU A 533 -38.16 -106.22 65.34
CA GLU A 533 -39.45 -106.79 64.96
C GLU A 533 -40.60 -106.24 65.82
N LYS A 534 -40.39 -106.11 67.14
CA LYS A 534 -41.38 -105.57 68.08
C LYS A 534 -41.69 -104.09 67.86
N MET A 535 -40.72 -103.33 67.35
CA MET A 535 -40.88 -101.92 66.95
C MET A 535 -41.29 -101.77 65.46
N GLN A 536 -41.46 -102.88 64.72
CA GLN A 536 -41.84 -102.88 63.30
C GLN A 536 -40.94 -102.03 62.40
N ILE A 537 -39.62 -102.05 62.63
CA ILE A 537 -38.66 -101.29 61.82
C ILE A 537 -38.27 -102.12 60.59
N GLU A 538 -38.67 -101.73 59.39
CA GLU A 538 -38.40 -102.50 58.16
C GLU A 538 -37.18 -101.99 57.37
N ASN A 539 -37.02 -100.66 57.23
CA ASN A 539 -36.14 -100.05 56.22
C ASN A 539 -34.70 -99.70 56.66
N MET A 540 -34.32 -100.00 57.90
CA MET A 540 -32.95 -99.77 58.39
C MET A 540 -32.57 -100.75 59.50
N THR A 541 -31.31 -100.74 59.94
CA THR A 541 -30.89 -101.52 61.10
C THR A 541 -31.44 -100.91 62.38
N LEU A 542 -31.59 -101.72 63.44
CA LEU A 542 -32.01 -101.17 64.75
C LEU A 542 -31.01 -100.13 65.26
N ASP A 543 -29.71 -100.34 65.02
CA ASP A 543 -28.67 -99.42 65.47
C ASP A 543 -28.78 -98.07 64.75
N ASP A 544 -28.97 -98.07 63.43
CA ASP A 544 -29.14 -96.82 62.66
C ASP A 544 -30.43 -96.10 63.03
N PHE A 545 -31.53 -96.85 63.21
CA PHE A 545 -32.80 -96.27 63.66
C PHE A 545 -32.63 -95.61 65.01
N ILE A 546 -32.09 -96.33 65.99
CA ILE A 546 -31.91 -95.79 67.34
C ILE A 546 -30.96 -94.60 67.32
N LYS A 547 -29.87 -94.62 66.53
CA LYS A 547 -28.97 -93.46 66.38
C LYS A 547 -29.68 -92.22 65.82
N GLN A 548 -30.55 -92.39 64.83
CA GLN A 548 -31.28 -91.28 64.21
C GLN A 548 -32.49 -90.81 65.02
N PHE A 549 -33.13 -91.70 65.77
CA PHE A 549 -34.34 -91.44 66.55
C PHE A 549 -34.07 -90.41 67.64
#